data_AF-W6K1Y7-F1
#
_entry.id   AF-W6K1Y7-F1
#
_cell.length_a   1.000
_cell.length_b   1.000
_cell.length_c   1.000
_cell.angle_alpha   90.00
_cell.angle_beta   90.00
_cell.angle_gamma   90.00
#
_symmetry.space_group_name_H-M   'P 1'
#
loop_
_entity.id
_entity.type
_entity.pdbx_description
1 polymer ?
#
loop_
_entity_poly.entity_id
_entity_poly.type
_entity_poly.pdbx_seq_one_letter_code
_entity_poly.pdbx_strand_id
1 'polypeptide(L)'
;MRKLLAFARILIGWTFMWPFLDKLFGIGLGMLLGAGLKIAAWSGTLLLFLMYLAQFPQGQPADFHATNPITDSHWHEAALLLLCASGLAGDTVGIGKWWGRKVGNGVLR
;
A
#
# COMPACT_ATOMS: atom_id res chain seq x y z
N MET A 1 -35.46 -11.81 -1.42
CA MET A 1 -34.52 -10.77 -0.93
C MET A 1 -33.14 -11.30 -0.50
N ARG A 2 -33.05 -12.31 0.39
CA ARG A 2 -31.74 -12.84 0.88
C ARG A 2 -30.73 -13.27 -0.22
N LYS A 3 -31.18 -14.00 -1.24
CA LYS A 3 -30.32 -14.44 -2.36
C LYS A 3 -29.77 -13.27 -3.19
N LEU A 4 -30.59 -12.24 -3.42
CA LEU A 4 -30.20 -11.02 -4.12
C LEU A 4 -29.14 -10.24 -3.34
N LEU A 5 -29.31 -10.09 -2.02
CA LEU A 5 -28.33 -9.43 -1.15
C LEU A 5 -27.00 -10.19 -1.05
N ALA A 6 -27.04 -11.53 -1.10
CA ALA A 6 -25.83 -12.34 -1.15
C ALA A 6 -25.08 -12.15 -2.47
N PHE A 7 -25.80 -12.17 -3.60
CA PHE A 7 -25.20 -11.96 -4.91
C PHE A 7 -24.62 -10.55 -5.07
N ALA A 8 -25.35 -9.52 -4.61
CA ALA A 8 -24.87 -8.15 -4.61
C ALA A 8 -23.57 -7.99 -3.80
N ARG A 9 -23.46 -8.62 -2.62
CA ARG A 9 -22.23 -8.60 -1.81
C ARG A 9 -21.03 -9.20 -2.53
N ILE A 10 -21.23 -10.33 -3.22
CA ILE A 10 -20.15 -10.99 -3.98
C ILE A 10 -19.69 -10.11 -5.14
N LEU A 11 -20.61 -9.52 -5.90
CA LEU A 11 -20.28 -8.62 -7.00
C LEU A 11 -19.54 -7.36 -6.55
N ILE A 12 -19.98 -6.77 -5.42
CA ILE A 12 -19.29 -5.65 -4.80
C ILE A 12 -17.87 -6.07 -4.42
N GLY A 13 -17.70 -7.16 -3.68
CA GLY A 13 -16.37 -7.67 -3.29
C GLY A 13 -15.46 -7.94 -4.48
N TRP A 14 -15.97 -8.61 -5.52
CA TRP A 14 -15.24 -8.89 -6.76
C TRP A 14 -14.76 -7.63 -7.48
N THR A 15 -15.60 -6.58 -7.51
CA THR A 15 -15.26 -5.32 -8.18
C THR A 15 -14.22 -4.54 -7.39
N PHE A 16 -14.32 -4.50 -6.06
CA PHE A 16 -13.36 -3.80 -5.19
C PHE A 16 -12.03 -4.56 -5.01
N MET A 17 -12.01 -5.87 -5.29
CA MET A 17 -10.80 -6.69 -5.23
C MET A 17 -9.73 -6.21 -6.22
N TRP A 18 -10.10 -5.94 -7.47
CA TRP A 18 -9.12 -5.59 -8.52
C TRP A 18 -8.36 -4.30 -8.26
N PRO A 19 -9.01 -3.17 -7.94
CA PRO A 19 -8.29 -1.94 -7.60
C PRO A 19 -7.27 -2.13 -6.48
N PHE A 20 -7.57 -2.98 -5.49
CA PHE A 20 -6.65 -3.26 -4.40
C PHE A 20 -5.47 -4.12 -4.87
N LEU A 21 -5.73 -5.24 -5.54
CA LEU A 21 -4.69 -6.16 -6.05
C LEU A 21 -3.74 -5.46 -7.03
N ASP A 22 -4.27 -4.69 -7.97
CA ASP A 22 -3.47 -3.99 -8.98
C ASP A 22 -2.51 -2.98 -8.36
N LYS A 23 -2.98 -2.24 -7.34
CA LYS A 23 -2.17 -1.26 -6.60
C LYS A 23 -1.09 -1.97 -5.79
N LEU A 24 -1.48 -3.00 -5.03
CA LEU A 24 -0.54 -3.76 -4.23
C LEU A 24 0.56 -4.40 -5.10
N PHE A 25 0.18 -4.96 -6.24
CA PHE A 25 1.12 -5.52 -7.21
C PHE A 25 2.07 -4.45 -7.79
N GLY A 26 1.53 -3.33 -8.26
CA GLY A 26 2.34 -2.23 -8.82
C GLY A 26 3.30 -1.60 -7.81
N ILE A 27 2.83 -1.35 -6.58
CA ILE A 27 3.65 -0.84 -5.48
C ILE A 27 4.73 -1.85 -5.12
N GLY A 28 4.38 -3.13 -4.96
CA GLY A 28 5.30 -4.20 -4.63
C GLY A 28 6.41 -4.34 -5.67
N LEU A 29 6.07 -4.32 -6.96
CA LEU A 29 7.06 -4.34 -8.03
C LEU A 29 7.98 -3.12 -8.01
N GLY A 30 7.44 -1.92 -7.80
CA GLY A 30 8.26 -0.70 -7.70
C GLY A 30 9.24 -0.75 -6.53
N MET A 31 8.81 -1.27 -5.37
CA MET A 31 9.65 -1.44 -4.19
C MET A 31 10.73 -2.53 -4.39
N LEU A 32 10.36 -3.68 -4.97
CA LEU A 32 11.27 -4.80 -5.21
C LEU A 32 12.33 -4.48 -6.28
N LEU A 33 11.89 -3.92 -7.41
CA LEU A 33 12.78 -3.58 -8.51
C LEU A 33 13.57 -2.30 -8.23
N GLY A 34 13.07 -1.41 -7.38
CA GLY A 34 13.65 -0.10 -7.14
C GLY A 34 13.42 0.91 -8.27
N ALA A 35 12.50 0.63 -9.20
CA ALA A 35 12.11 1.55 -10.27
C ALA A 35 10.83 2.29 -9.88
N GLY A 36 10.87 3.63 -9.90
CA GLY A 36 9.75 4.45 -9.44
C GLY A 36 9.57 4.40 -7.93
N LEU A 37 10.68 4.26 -7.18
CA LEU A 37 10.69 3.90 -5.77
C LEU A 37 9.92 4.91 -4.92
N LYS A 38 10.09 6.21 -5.19
CA LYS A 38 9.34 7.24 -4.45
C LYS A 38 7.85 7.11 -4.69
N ILE A 39 7.39 7.03 -5.94
CA ILE A 39 5.95 6.92 -6.25
C ILE A 39 5.37 5.65 -5.63
N ALA A 40 6.10 4.53 -5.70
CA ALA A 40 5.71 3.29 -5.06
C ALA A 40 5.58 3.47 -3.54
N ALA A 41 6.54 4.11 -2.89
CA ALA A 41 6.50 4.38 -1.45
C ALA A 41 5.34 5.32 -1.06
N TRP A 42 5.13 6.44 -1.75
CA TRP A 42 4.00 7.35 -1.48
C TRP A 42 2.65 6.64 -1.68
N SER A 43 2.51 5.88 -2.75
CA SER A 43 1.29 5.13 -3.05
C SER A 43 1.06 4.00 -2.05
N GLY A 44 2.11 3.31 -1.61
CA GLY A 44 2.08 2.29 -0.58
C GLY A 44 1.71 2.85 0.80
N THR A 45 2.30 3.98 1.18
CA THR A 45 1.93 4.69 2.42
C THR A 45 0.46 5.12 2.39
N LEU A 46 -0.02 5.64 1.26
CA LEU A 46 -1.44 5.98 1.10
C LEU A 46 -2.32 4.73 1.21
N LEU A 47 -1.92 3.62 0.57
CA LEU A 47 -2.66 2.35 0.66
C LEU A 47 -2.73 1.85 2.10
N LEU A 48 -1.61 1.82 2.83
CA LEU A 48 -1.54 1.41 4.24
C LEU A 48 -2.38 2.33 5.13
N PHE A 49 -2.38 3.63 4.88
CA PHE A 49 -3.24 4.57 5.60
C PHE A 49 -4.72 4.30 5.35
N LEU A 50 -5.12 4.02 4.10
CA LEU A 50 -6.51 3.67 3.79
C LEU A 50 -6.91 2.32 4.41
N MET A 51 -5.99 1.36 4.48
CA MET A 51 -6.21 0.09 5.19
C MET A 51 -6.39 0.31 6.69
N TYR A 52 -5.56 1.15 7.30
CA TYR A 52 -5.72 1.57 8.69
C TYR A 52 -7.09 2.23 8.93
N LEU A 53 -7.53 3.13 8.05
CA LEU A 53 -8.86 3.76 8.16
C LEU A 53 -10.01 2.77 7.98
N ALA A 54 -9.84 1.72 7.15
CA ALA A 54 -10.84 0.68 6.99
C ALA A 54 -11.00 -0.18 8.26
N GLN A 55 -9.96 -0.25 9.10
CA GLN A 55 -9.95 -0.96 10.38
C GLN A 55 -10.30 -0.07 11.58
N PHE A 56 -10.70 1.19 11.33
CA PHE A 56 -10.94 2.14 12.41
C PHE A 56 -12.00 1.61 13.39
N PRO A 57 -11.84 1.76 14.73
CA PRO A 57 -12.67 1.08 15.74
C PRO A 57 -14.16 1.42 15.76
N GLN A 58 -14.62 2.28 14.84
CA GLN A 58 -15.96 2.84 14.85
C GLN A 58 -17.00 1.78 14.46
N GLY A 59 -17.77 1.33 15.45
CA GLY A 59 -18.87 0.36 15.27
C GLY A 59 -18.48 -1.09 15.49
N GLN A 60 -17.32 -1.37 16.08
CA GLN A 60 -16.86 -2.72 16.38
C GLN A 60 -17.26 -3.17 17.81
N PRO A 61 -17.43 -4.49 18.05
CA PRO A 61 -17.77 -5.04 19.36
C PRO A 61 -16.76 -4.64 20.46
N ALA A 62 -17.19 -4.62 21.73
CA ALA A 62 -16.34 -4.20 22.85
C ALA A 62 -15.12 -5.12 23.09
N ASP A 63 -15.18 -6.36 22.59
CA ASP A 63 -14.12 -7.36 22.55
C ASP A 63 -13.24 -7.28 21.30
N PHE A 64 -13.47 -6.30 20.42
CA PHE A 64 -12.62 -6.08 19.26
C PHE A 64 -11.23 -5.65 19.71
N HIS A 65 -10.23 -6.45 19.35
CA HIS A 65 -8.82 -6.11 19.50
C HIS A 65 -8.47 -4.99 18.50
N ALA A 66 -8.83 -3.76 18.85
CA ALA A 66 -8.53 -2.57 18.07
C ALA A 66 -7.03 -2.45 17.90
N THR A 67 -6.58 -2.26 16.66
CA THR A 67 -5.17 -2.02 16.39
C THR A 67 -4.77 -0.71 17.07
N ASN A 68 -3.71 -0.76 17.87
CA ASN A 68 -3.30 0.38 18.67
C ASN A 68 -2.79 1.50 17.74
N PRO A 69 -3.42 2.68 17.72
CA PRO A 69 -3.10 3.78 16.80
C PRO A 69 -1.62 4.18 16.75
N ILE A 70 -0.87 3.89 17.82
CA ILE A 70 0.54 4.27 17.97
C ILE A 70 1.48 3.13 17.55
N THR A 71 1.12 1.88 17.84
CA THR A 71 2.00 0.70 17.63
C THR A 71 1.57 -0.19 16.47
N ASP A 72 0.59 0.26 15.69
CA ASP A 72 0.06 -0.42 14.51
C ASP A 72 1.15 -0.68 13.45
N SER A 73 1.11 -1.87 12.84
CA SER A 73 2.03 -2.26 11.77
C SER A 73 1.94 -1.34 10.55
N HIS A 74 0.77 -0.79 10.22
CA HIS A 74 0.59 0.10 9.07
C HIS A 74 1.49 1.34 9.16
N TRP A 75 1.68 1.90 10.37
CA TRP A 75 2.58 3.04 10.57
C TRP A 75 4.05 2.66 10.45
N HIS A 76 4.42 1.48 10.96
CA HIS A 76 5.79 0.97 10.85
C HIS A 76 6.14 0.63 9.40
N GLU A 77 5.25 -0.04 8.69
CA GLU A 77 5.40 -0.38 7.27
C GLU A 77 5.44 0.89 6.40
N ALA A 78 4.56 1.86 6.63
CA ALA A 78 4.59 3.14 5.93
C ALA A 78 5.91 3.89 6.17
N ALA A 79 6.40 3.91 7.42
CA ALA A 79 7.69 4.50 7.73
C ALA A 79 8.83 3.78 6.98
N LEU A 80 8.82 2.44 6.93
CA LEU A 80 9.80 1.65 6.18
C LEU A 80 9.78 1.99 4.68
N LEU A 81 8.59 2.09 4.06
CA LEU A 81 8.47 2.47 2.65
C LEU A 81 9.10 3.84 2.38
N LEU A 82 8.81 4.83 3.22
CA LEU A 82 9.34 6.18 3.09
C LEU A 82 10.86 6.25 3.35
N LEU A 83 11.37 5.47 4.31
CA LEU A 83 12.80 5.34 4.57
C LEU A 83 13.54 4.69 3.39
N CYS A 84 12.97 3.66 2.78
CA CYS A 84 13.52 3.06 1.56
C CYS A 84 13.58 4.08 0.41
N ALA A 85 12.53 4.87 0.23
CA ALA A 85 12.49 5.92 -0.81
C ALA A 85 13.46 7.07 -0.54
N SER A 86 13.62 7.50 0.71
CA SER A 86 14.55 8.57 1.08
C SER A 86 16.01 8.15 0.95
N GLY A 87 16.32 6.90 1.30
CA GLY A 87 17.65 6.32 1.18
C GLY A 87 18.00 5.80 -0.22
N LEU A 88 17.10 5.91 -1.21
CA LEU A 88 17.25 5.30 -2.54
C LEU A 88 17.64 3.81 -2.45
N ALA A 89 16.98 3.07 -1.56
CA ALA A 89 17.32 1.66 -1.28
C ALA A 89 17.33 0.78 -2.56
N GLY A 90 16.51 1.14 -3.56
CA GLY A 90 16.47 0.49 -4.88
C GLY A 90 17.77 0.55 -5.69
N ASP A 91 18.74 1.38 -5.29
CA ASP A 91 20.06 1.51 -5.95
C ASP A 91 21.10 0.48 -5.47
N THR A 92 20.78 -0.27 -4.41
CA THR A 92 21.71 -1.24 -3.79
C THR A 92 21.77 -2.55 -4.57
N VAL A 93 20.64 -3.25 -4.67
CA VAL A 93 20.50 -4.55 -5.37
C VAL A 93 19.49 -4.50 -6.52
N GLY A 94 18.70 -3.43 -6.63
CA GLY A 94 17.68 -3.26 -7.66
C GLY A 94 18.18 -2.57 -8.93
N ILE A 95 17.24 -2.23 -9.81
CA ILE A 95 17.47 -1.51 -11.06
C ILE A 95 17.35 0.02 -10.91
N GLY A 96 17.29 0.54 -9.68
CA GLY A 96 17.07 1.96 -9.39
C GLY A 96 18.08 2.89 -10.06
N LYS A 97 19.36 2.50 -10.09
CA LYS A 97 20.42 3.27 -10.77
C LYS A 97 20.18 3.39 -12.27
N TRP A 98 19.69 2.32 -12.90
CA TRP A 98 19.37 2.33 -14.33
C TRP A 98 18.13 3.20 -14.60
N TRP A 99 17.10 3.06 -13.77
CA TRP A 99 15.88 3.85 -13.87
C TRP A 99 16.14 5.35 -13.69
N GLY A 100 16.91 5.72 -12.66
CA GLY A 100 17.31 7.11 -12.40
C GLY A 100 18.09 7.76 -13.54
N ARG A 101 18.84 6.99 -14.36
CA ARG A 101 19.46 7.51 -15.58
C ARG A 101 18.45 7.86 -16.67
N LYS A 102 17.27 7.23 -16.67
CA LYS A 102 16.20 7.47 -17.65
C LYS A 102 15.28 8.61 -17.25
N VAL A 103 14.88 8.66 -15.97
CA VAL A 103 13.88 9.64 -15.47
C VAL A 103 14.48 10.80 -14.67
N GLY A 104 15.78 10.76 -14.37
CA GLY A 104 16.46 11.73 -13.51
C GLY A 104 16.26 11.48 -12.01
N ASN A 105 16.62 12.46 -11.19
CA ASN A 105 16.60 12.35 -9.71
C ASN A 105 15.31 12.85 -9.05
N GLY A 106 14.27 13.08 -9.84
CA GLY A 106 13.00 13.67 -9.38
C GLY A 106 12.11 12.72 -8.59
N VAL A 107 10.80 13.00 -8.61
CA VAL A 107 9.75 12.19 -7.94
C VAL A 107 9.58 10.83 -8.62
N LEU A 108 9.88 10.73 -9.91
CA LEU A 108 9.78 9.48 -10.68
C LEU A 108 10.88 8.46 -10.34
N ARG A 109 11.89 8.85 -9.55
CA ARG A 109 13.00 7.96 -9.19
C ARG A 109 12.61 6.98 -8.09
#